data_AF-A0A949Z8R9-F1
#
_entry.id   AF-A0A949Z8R9-F1
#
_cell.length_a   1.000
_cell.length_b   1.000
_cell.length_c   1.000
_cell.angle_alpha   90.00
_cell.angle_beta   90.00
_cell.angle_gamma   90.00
#
_symmetry.space_group_name_H-M   'P 1'
#
loop_
_entity.id
_entity.type
_entity.pdbx_description
1 polymer ?
#
loop_
_entity_poly.entity_id
_entity_poly.type
_entity_poly.pdbx_seq_one_letter_code
_entity_poly.pdbx_strand_id
1 'polypeptide(L)'
;MRSYAKEIEDIRERLRSPFTSFFLTLLSIIQGTALAALFGKVDSLITRQAFHAPQIVMAIGIFFAIVTLWTQYQMGSLLYTWPVRVIDAFIPFVFGLFEFVMIIGMDHGAFFVLVTFGLFFVMTVFGFEYQYLQVRKNFHADAFMHRLTLGFRALDTGSSVASAAVLLGTAALISQFGPSAGYELVGAWVIVAVALGHAVRQAYQWGLVEKRLADMSEA
;
A
#
# COMPACT_ATOMS: atom_id res chain seq x y z
N MET A 1 -33.00 9.73 29.03
CA MET A 1 -32.15 8.62 28.53
C MET A 1 -32.31 8.34 27.03
N ARG A 2 -33.52 8.29 26.44
CA ARG A 2 -33.69 8.07 24.98
C ARG A 2 -33.11 9.18 24.07
N SER A 3 -33.02 10.44 24.53
CA SER A 3 -32.42 11.56 23.74
C SER A 3 -30.93 11.35 23.46
N TYR A 4 -30.17 10.99 24.50
CA TYR A 4 -28.73 10.77 24.39
C TYR A 4 -28.37 9.59 23.48
N ALA A 5 -29.17 8.53 23.46
CA ALA A 5 -28.93 7.40 22.58
C ALA A 5 -29.04 7.79 21.10
N LYS A 6 -30.00 8.66 20.76
CA LYS A 6 -30.17 9.18 19.40
C LYS A 6 -29.03 10.15 19.02
N GLU A 7 -28.68 11.07 19.91
CA GLU A 7 -27.57 12.00 19.68
C GLU A 7 -26.22 11.28 19.46
N ILE A 8 -25.97 10.20 20.21
CA ILE A 8 -24.75 9.38 20.04
C ILE A 8 -24.74 8.67 18.68
N GLU A 9 -25.87 8.13 18.23
CA GLU A 9 -25.95 7.46 16.93
C GLU A 9 -25.85 8.47 15.77
N ASP A 10 -26.49 9.64 15.89
CA ASP A 10 -26.37 10.74 14.91
C ASP A 10 -24.91 11.20 14.79
N ILE A 11 -24.16 11.32 15.90
CA ILE A 11 -22.73 11.63 15.89
C ILE A 11 -21.94 10.50 15.23
N ARG A 12 -22.25 9.25 15.51
CA ARG A 12 -21.57 8.08 14.94
C ARG A 12 -21.77 7.99 13.42
N GLU A 13 -22.97 8.24 12.93
CA GLU A 13 -23.27 8.30 11.49
C GLU A 13 -22.54 9.46 10.82
N ARG A 14 -22.54 10.65 11.43
CA ARG A 14 -21.78 11.81 10.95
C ARG A 14 -20.27 11.56 10.90
N LEU A 15 -19.73 10.75 11.81
CA LEU A 15 -18.31 10.36 11.78
C LEU A 15 -18.01 9.30 10.71
N ARG A 16 -18.99 8.45 10.33
CA ARG A 16 -18.81 7.41 9.32
C ARG A 16 -18.96 7.93 7.88
N SER A 17 -19.93 8.82 7.64
CA SER A 17 -20.36 9.21 6.29
C SER A 17 -19.30 9.98 5.44
N PRO A 18 -18.58 10.99 5.96
CA PRO A 18 -17.61 11.74 5.15
C PRO A 18 -16.22 11.11 5.12
N PHE A 19 -15.95 10.08 5.92
CA PHE A 19 -14.59 9.58 6.10
C PHE A 19 -13.99 8.96 4.85
N THR A 20 -14.72 8.05 4.19
CA THR A 20 -14.24 7.39 2.97
C THR A 20 -13.83 8.43 1.93
N SER A 21 -14.65 9.46 1.73
CA SER A 21 -14.36 10.55 0.79
C SER A 21 -13.15 11.38 1.22
N PHE A 22 -13.07 11.78 2.49
CA PHE A 22 -11.93 12.54 3.03
C PHE A 22 -10.62 11.76 2.95
N PHE A 23 -10.63 10.51 3.40
CA PHE A 23 -9.46 9.62 3.42
C PHE A 23 -8.93 9.36 2.01
N LEU A 24 -9.82 9.04 1.05
CA LEU A 24 -9.43 8.84 -0.34
C LEU A 24 -8.92 10.12 -1.00
N THR A 25 -9.48 11.27 -0.64
CA THR A 25 -8.99 12.56 -1.12
C THR A 25 -7.59 12.84 -0.61
N LEU A 26 -7.36 12.68 0.70
CA LEU A 26 -6.05 12.87 1.31
C LEU A 26 -5.01 11.91 0.73
N LEU A 27 -5.37 10.63 0.61
CA LEU A 27 -4.50 9.64 -0.01
C LEU A 27 -4.17 10.04 -1.45
N SER A 28 -5.16 10.42 -2.27
CA SER A 28 -4.93 10.82 -3.67
C SER A 28 -4.03 12.05 -3.80
N ILE A 29 -4.11 13.01 -2.87
CA ILE A 29 -3.19 14.15 -2.81
C ILE A 29 -1.75 13.67 -2.56
N ILE A 30 -1.55 12.79 -1.59
CA ILE A 30 -0.22 12.24 -1.27
C ILE A 30 0.33 11.44 -2.45
N GLN A 31 -0.48 10.58 -3.06
CA GLN A 31 -0.09 9.77 -4.21
C GLN A 31 0.26 10.62 -5.43
N GLY A 32 -0.51 11.68 -5.71
CA GLY A 32 -0.18 12.65 -6.75
C GLY A 32 1.14 13.38 -6.48
N THR A 33 1.41 13.72 -5.21
CA THR A 33 2.67 14.36 -4.80
C THR A 33 3.86 13.39 -4.94
N ALA A 34 3.69 12.12 -4.58
CA ALA A 34 4.70 11.09 -4.75
C ALA A 34 5.01 10.83 -6.23
N LEU A 35 4.00 10.77 -7.10
CA LEU A 35 4.18 10.66 -8.56
C LEU A 35 4.93 11.86 -9.13
N ALA A 36 4.55 13.08 -8.74
CA ALA A 36 5.24 14.29 -9.17
C ALA A 36 6.72 14.28 -8.74
N ALA A 37 7.00 13.82 -7.51
CA ALA A 37 8.36 13.69 -7.01
C ALA A 37 9.16 12.61 -7.75
N LEU A 38 8.54 11.48 -8.09
CA LEU A 38 9.16 10.43 -8.90
C LEU A 38 9.52 10.94 -10.30
N PHE A 39 8.59 11.64 -10.98
CA PHE A 39 8.86 12.23 -12.30
C PHE A 39 9.96 13.29 -12.22
N GLY A 40 9.93 14.17 -11.23
CA GLY A 40 11.00 15.15 -11.01
C GLY A 40 12.35 14.52 -10.71
N LYS A 41 12.38 13.40 -9.97
CA LYS A 41 13.61 12.62 -9.73
C LYS A 41 14.15 12.01 -11.02
N VAL A 42 13.29 11.39 -11.84
CA VAL A 42 13.66 10.83 -13.14
C VAL A 42 14.23 11.92 -14.06
N ASP A 43 13.55 13.05 -14.18
CA ASP A 43 14.02 14.21 -14.98
C ASP A 43 15.39 14.73 -14.49
N SER A 44 15.57 14.83 -13.17
CA SER A 44 16.85 15.23 -12.59
C SER A 44 17.98 14.23 -12.88
N LEU A 45 17.70 12.92 -12.84
CA LEU A 45 18.69 11.88 -13.14
C LEU A 45 19.07 11.89 -14.63
N ILE A 46 18.10 12.11 -15.52
CA ILE A 46 18.34 12.24 -16.97
C ILE A 46 19.25 13.44 -17.23
N THR A 47 18.92 14.60 -16.68
CA THR A 47 19.70 15.84 -16.85
C THR A 47 21.14 15.70 -16.37
N ARG A 48 21.36 14.95 -15.28
CA ARG A 48 22.70 14.68 -14.71
C ARG A 48 23.44 13.53 -15.40
N GLN A 49 22.89 12.93 -16.44
CA GLN A 49 23.42 11.73 -17.12
C GLN A 49 23.63 10.53 -16.18
N ALA A 50 22.89 10.47 -15.07
CA ALA A 50 22.94 9.42 -14.06
C ALA A 50 21.79 8.40 -14.20
N PHE A 51 20.93 8.58 -15.21
CA PHE A 51 19.78 7.70 -15.46
C PHE A 51 20.18 6.47 -16.29
N HIS A 52 20.79 5.50 -15.61
CA HIS A 52 21.18 4.22 -16.21
C HIS A 52 20.08 3.16 -16.02
N ALA A 53 20.32 1.96 -16.56
CA ALA A 53 19.35 0.87 -16.55
C ALA A 53 18.78 0.53 -15.16
N PRO A 54 19.59 0.44 -14.06
CA PRO A 54 19.04 0.16 -12.75
C PRO A 54 18.04 1.23 -12.26
N GLN A 55 18.34 2.52 -12.50
CA GLN A 55 17.47 3.63 -12.10
C GLN A 55 16.14 3.62 -12.85
N ILE A 56 16.14 3.27 -14.14
CA ILE A 56 14.91 3.10 -14.94
C ILE A 56 14.04 2.01 -14.32
N VAL A 57 14.63 0.84 -14.07
CA VAL A 57 13.90 -0.31 -13.52
C VAL A 57 13.38 -0.02 -12.11
N MET A 58 14.18 0.64 -11.25
CA MET A 58 13.72 1.09 -9.94
C MET A 58 12.57 2.10 -10.03
N ALA A 59 12.63 3.07 -10.94
CA ALA A 59 11.56 4.04 -11.14
C ALA A 59 10.24 3.36 -11.49
N ILE A 60 10.28 2.36 -12.38
CA ILE A 60 9.12 1.54 -12.75
C ILE A 60 8.58 0.79 -11.54
N GLY A 61 9.45 0.19 -10.74
CA GLY A 61 9.06 -0.54 -9.53
C GLY A 61 8.40 0.37 -8.49
N ILE A 62 8.95 1.55 -8.25
CA ILE A 62 8.38 2.55 -7.34
C ILE A 62 7.04 3.07 -7.87
N PHE A 63 6.92 3.32 -9.18
CA PHE A 63 5.66 3.69 -9.80
C PHE A 63 4.57 2.64 -9.54
N PHE A 64 4.87 1.36 -9.76
CA PHE A 64 3.92 0.29 -9.45
C PHE A 64 3.59 0.23 -7.97
N ALA A 65 4.55 0.44 -7.07
CA ALA A 65 4.30 0.47 -5.64
C ALA A 65 3.29 1.56 -5.24
N ILE A 66 3.47 2.78 -5.75
CA ILE A 66 2.56 3.92 -5.53
C ILE A 66 1.14 3.57 -6.01
N VAL A 67 1.00 3.15 -7.28
CA VAL A 67 -0.32 2.79 -7.85
C VAL A 67 -0.99 1.67 -7.05
N THR A 68 -0.21 0.64 -6.71
CA THR A 68 -0.67 -0.54 -5.96
C THR A 68 -1.12 -0.18 -4.54
N LEU A 69 -0.45 0.77 -3.88
CA LEU A 69 -0.88 1.25 -2.57
C LEU A 69 -2.22 1.97 -2.68
N TRP A 70 -2.36 2.86 -3.65
CA TRP A 70 -3.61 3.59 -3.89
C TRP A 70 -4.79 2.65 -4.14
N THR A 71 -4.64 1.68 -5.04
CA THR A 71 -5.69 0.72 -5.37
C THR A 71 -6.09 -0.17 -4.19
N GLN A 72 -5.12 -0.58 -3.35
CA GLN A 72 -5.41 -1.37 -2.14
C GLN A 72 -6.30 -0.60 -1.17
N TYR A 73 -5.95 0.66 -0.89
CA TYR A 73 -6.69 1.48 0.06
C TYR A 73 -8.04 1.93 -0.50
N GLN A 74 -8.11 2.16 -1.82
CA GLN A 74 -9.39 2.35 -2.50
C GLN A 74 -10.33 1.18 -2.26
N MET A 75 -9.88 -0.06 -2.53
CA MET A 75 -10.67 -1.27 -2.27
C MET A 75 -11.07 -1.36 -0.79
N GLY A 76 -10.12 -1.18 0.14
CA GLY A 76 -10.39 -1.23 1.57
C GLY A 76 -11.48 -0.23 1.99
N SER A 77 -11.42 0.99 1.47
CA SER A 77 -12.38 2.06 1.81
C SER A 77 -13.78 1.85 1.22
N LEU A 78 -13.89 1.11 0.11
CA LEU A 78 -15.15 0.75 -0.53
C LEU A 78 -15.81 -0.45 0.14
N LEU A 79 -15.00 -1.43 0.55
CA LEU A 79 -15.48 -2.66 1.18
C LEU A 79 -15.76 -2.50 2.68
N TYR A 80 -15.03 -1.61 3.34
CA TYR A 80 -15.00 -1.53 4.80
C TYR A 80 -15.21 -0.09 5.28
N THR A 81 -16.20 0.09 6.14
CA THR A 81 -16.46 1.36 6.81
C THR A 81 -16.30 1.20 8.33
N TRP A 82 -15.46 2.03 8.95
CA TRP A 82 -15.31 2.07 10.41
C TRP A 82 -15.24 3.52 10.93
N PRO A 83 -15.58 3.76 12.20
CA PRO A 83 -15.46 5.10 12.80
C PRO A 83 -14.01 5.57 12.81
N VAL A 84 -13.79 6.77 12.28
CA VAL A 84 -12.48 7.39 12.16
C VAL A 84 -11.80 7.56 13.50
N ARG A 85 -10.51 7.27 13.52
CA ARG A 85 -9.60 7.59 14.60
C ARG A 85 -8.51 8.50 14.09
N VAL A 86 -7.92 9.25 15.00
CA VAL A 86 -6.78 10.13 14.72
C VAL A 86 -5.65 9.37 13.99
N ILE A 87 -5.38 8.12 14.39
CA ILE A 87 -4.36 7.29 13.75
C ILE A 87 -4.64 7.00 12.26
N ASP A 88 -5.91 6.96 11.84
CA ASP A 88 -6.28 6.71 10.45
C ASP A 88 -5.80 7.84 9.54
N ALA A 89 -5.79 9.08 10.05
CA ALA A 89 -5.30 10.24 9.31
C ALA A 89 -3.78 10.21 9.14
N PHE A 90 -3.03 9.55 10.03
CA PHE A 90 -1.57 9.45 9.94
C PHE A 90 -1.10 8.40 8.92
N ILE A 91 -1.90 7.37 8.68
CA ILE A 91 -1.52 6.23 7.82
C ILE A 91 -1.08 6.70 6.41
N PRO A 92 -1.85 7.54 5.68
CA PRO A 92 -1.42 8.03 4.37
C PRO A 92 -0.09 8.80 4.39
N PHE A 93 0.17 9.60 5.44
CA PHE A 93 1.43 10.35 5.55
C PHE A 93 2.64 9.44 5.79
N VAL A 94 2.46 8.39 6.60
CA VAL A 94 3.53 7.40 6.82
C VAL A 94 3.87 6.71 5.51
N PHE A 95 2.87 6.30 4.71
CA PHE A 95 3.17 5.72 3.40
C PHE A 95 3.82 6.71 2.45
N GLY A 96 3.30 7.94 2.38
CA GLY A 96 3.92 9.01 1.61
C GLY A 96 5.39 9.17 1.98
N LEU A 97 5.71 9.21 3.28
CA LEU A 97 7.10 9.30 3.74
C LEU A 97 7.98 8.18 3.17
N PHE A 98 7.54 6.92 3.22
CA PHE A 98 8.28 5.81 2.63
C PHE A 98 8.42 5.93 1.11
N GLU A 99 7.36 6.34 0.40
CA GLU A 99 7.42 6.60 -1.05
C GLU A 99 8.48 7.66 -1.37
N PHE A 100 8.48 8.79 -0.66
CA PHE A 100 9.49 9.84 -0.82
C PHE A 100 10.90 9.35 -0.50
N VAL A 101 11.09 8.58 0.57
CA VAL A 101 12.41 8.04 0.93
C VAL A 101 12.90 7.04 -0.12
N MET A 102 12.02 6.21 -0.70
CA MET A 102 12.38 5.34 -1.82
C MET A 102 12.81 6.14 -3.06
N ILE A 103 12.09 7.22 -3.38
CA ILE A 103 12.41 8.10 -4.51
C ILE A 103 13.76 8.80 -4.31
N ILE A 104 14.03 9.33 -3.12
CA ILE A 104 15.34 9.91 -2.77
C ILE A 104 16.43 8.83 -2.83
N GLY A 105 16.10 7.63 -2.35
CA GLY A 105 16.96 6.46 -2.33
C GLY A 105 17.50 6.02 -3.69
N MET A 106 16.85 6.40 -4.79
CA MET A 106 17.34 6.11 -6.14
C MET A 106 18.75 6.65 -6.40
N ASP A 107 19.16 7.74 -5.75
CA ASP A 107 20.51 8.30 -5.86
C ASP A 107 21.57 7.43 -5.15
N HIS A 108 21.13 6.57 -4.22
CA HIS A 108 21.97 5.74 -3.37
C HIS A 108 22.03 4.27 -3.82
N GLY A 109 21.36 3.93 -4.93
CA GLY A 109 21.35 2.59 -5.51
C GLY A 109 20.29 1.65 -4.92
N ALA A 110 20.24 0.45 -5.50
CA ALA A 110 19.21 -0.55 -5.24
C ALA A 110 19.21 -1.01 -3.77
N PHE A 111 20.37 -1.11 -3.13
CA PHE A 111 20.45 -1.48 -1.70
C PHE A 111 19.55 -0.58 -0.84
N PHE A 112 19.66 0.74 -1.00
CA PHE A 112 18.91 1.70 -0.19
C PHE A 112 17.41 1.59 -0.45
N VAL A 113 17.03 1.47 -1.72
CA VAL A 113 15.62 1.34 -2.12
C VAL A 113 15.04 0.02 -1.61
N LEU A 114 15.78 -1.10 -1.69
CA LEU A 114 15.36 -2.40 -1.17
C LEU A 114 15.13 -2.37 0.34
N VAL A 115 16.04 -1.76 1.11
CA VAL A 115 15.86 -1.62 2.56
C VAL A 115 14.62 -0.79 2.87
N THR A 116 14.48 0.37 2.23
CA THR A 116 13.34 1.26 2.46
C THR A 116 12.02 0.58 2.07
N PHE A 117 11.99 -0.13 0.94
CA PHE A 117 10.80 -0.82 0.47
C PHE A 117 10.46 -2.04 1.35
N GLY A 118 11.48 -2.76 1.84
CA GLY A 118 11.30 -3.83 2.81
C GLY A 118 10.68 -3.33 4.11
N LEU A 119 11.17 -2.20 4.64
CA LEU A 119 10.60 -1.54 5.82
C LEU A 119 9.18 -1.01 5.57
N PHE A 120 8.90 -0.51 4.35
CA PHE A 120 7.56 -0.14 3.94
C PHE A 120 6.60 -1.34 4.06
N PHE A 121 6.98 -2.53 3.60
CA PHE A 121 6.15 -3.73 3.76
C PHE A 121 5.96 -4.18 5.20
N VAL A 122 6.97 -4.00 6.06
CA VAL A 122 6.79 -4.20 7.51
C VAL A 122 5.70 -3.26 8.04
N MET A 123 5.72 -1.99 7.64
CA MET A 123 4.66 -1.02 7.99
C MET A 123 3.30 -1.39 7.39
N THR A 124 3.26 -1.92 6.18
CA THR A 124 2.04 -2.43 5.54
C THR A 124 1.40 -3.57 6.33
N VAL A 125 2.19 -4.48 6.93
CA VAL A 125 1.67 -5.52 7.84
C VAL A 125 0.92 -4.89 9.00
N PHE A 126 1.50 -3.86 9.65
CA PHE A 126 0.81 -3.15 10.73
C PHE A 126 -0.47 -2.44 10.23
N GLY A 127 -0.41 -1.82 9.06
CA GLY A 127 -1.57 -1.16 8.43
C GLY A 127 -2.72 -2.13 8.17
N PHE A 128 -2.43 -3.30 7.60
CA PHE A 128 -3.44 -4.33 7.35
C PHE A 128 -4.00 -4.90 8.63
N GLU A 129 -3.15 -5.29 9.58
CA GLU A 129 -3.64 -5.82 10.86
C GLU A 129 -4.51 -4.81 11.59
N TYR A 130 -4.14 -3.54 11.58
CA TYR A 130 -4.97 -2.47 12.13
C TYR A 130 -6.31 -2.33 11.38
N GLN A 131 -6.31 -2.31 10.05
CA GLN A 131 -7.54 -2.28 9.24
C GLN A 131 -8.46 -3.46 9.58
N TYR A 132 -7.95 -4.70 9.59
CA TYR A 132 -8.75 -5.89 9.88
C TYR A 132 -9.25 -5.94 11.33
N LEU A 133 -8.48 -5.42 12.29
CA LEU A 133 -8.95 -5.25 13.66
C LEU A 133 -10.13 -4.28 13.75
N GLN A 134 -10.11 -3.19 12.96
CA GLN A 134 -11.22 -2.24 12.91
C GLN A 134 -12.47 -2.83 12.25
N VAL A 135 -12.30 -3.58 11.17
CA VAL A 135 -13.40 -4.32 10.54
C VAL A 135 -14.06 -5.26 11.56
N ARG A 136 -13.28 -6.06 12.28
CA ARG A 136 -13.81 -7.00 13.29
C ARG A 136 -14.57 -6.32 14.44
N LYS A 137 -14.18 -5.11 14.83
CA LYS A 137 -14.81 -4.37 15.94
C LYS A 137 -16.11 -3.67 15.53
N ASN A 138 -16.21 -3.23 14.27
CA ASN A 138 -17.26 -2.32 13.83
C ASN A 138 -18.30 -2.95 12.91
N PHE A 139 -18.02 -4.14 12.33
CA PHE A 139 -19.00 -4.88 11.56
C PHE A 139 -19.68 -5.96 12.43
N HIS A 140 -20.99 -5.83 12.61
CA HIS A 140 -21.83 -6.95 13.02
C HIS A 140 -21.93 -7.89 11.81
N ALA A 141 -21.25 -9.02 11.91
CA ALA A 141 -20.86 -9.84 10.76
C ALA A 141 -22.06 -10.41 9.99
N ASP A 142 -22.23 -9.96 8.76
CA ASP A 142 -22.73 -10.83 7.70
C ASP A 142 -21.68 -11.94 7.48
N ALA A 143 -22.10 -13.20 7.47
CA ALA A 143 -21.21 -14.35 7.32
C ALA A 143 -20.38 -14.27 6.04
N PHE A 144 -20.91 -13.58 5.01
CA PHE A 144 -20.22 -13.26 3.77
C PHE A 144 -18.95 -12.42 4.00
N MET A 145 -19.10 -11.23 4.62
CA MET A 145 -17.99 -10.30 4.86
C MET A 145 -16.91 -10.93 5.75
N HIS A 146 -17.31 -11.81 6.67
CA HIS A 146 -16.37 -12.51 7.52
C HIS A 146 -15.46 -13.48 6.75
N ARG A 147 -16.01 -14.27 5.81
CA ARG A 147 -15.20 -15.20 5.02
C ARG A 147 -14.29 -14.47 4.03
N LEU A 148 -14.80 -13.42 3.39
CA LEU A 148 -14.02 -12.60 2.46
C LEU A 148 -12.83 -11.94 3.16
N THR A 149 -13.06 -11.33 4.33
CA THR A 149 -12.02 -10.64 5.10
C THR A 149 -10.93 -11.57 5.64
N LEU A 150 -11.26 -12.81 6.03
CA LEU A 150 -10.26 -13.78 6.48
C LEU A 150 -9.30 -14.18 5.35
N GLY A 151 -9.84 -14.48 4.15
CA GLY A 151 -9.02 -14.81 2.99
C GLY A 151 -8.14 -13.64 2.57
N PHE A 152 -8.70 -12.43 2.51
CA PHE A 152 -7.94 -11.25 2.14
C PHE A 152 -6.86 -10.90 3.16
N ARG A 153 -7.16 -10.99 4.47
CA ARG A 153 -6.16 -10.78 5.52
C ARG A 153 -4.98 -11.71 5.39
N ALA A 154 -5.22 -13.01 5.22
CA ALA A 154 -4.14 -13.98 5.10
C ALA A 154 -3.24 -13.68 3.89
N LEU A 155 -3.85 -13.35 2.74
CA LEU A 155 -3.12 -12.99 1.52
C LEU A 155 -2.37 -11.65 1.66
N ASP A 156 -2.99 -10.62 2.22
CA ASP A 156 -2.42 -9.29 2.38
C ASP A 156 -1.23 -9.31 3.36
N THR A 157 -1.44 -9.84 4.56
CA THR A 157 -0.40 -9.95 5.59
C THR A 157 0.70 -10.91 5.14
N GLY A 158 0.33 -12.08 4.62
CA GLY A 158 1.29 -13.10 4.16
C GLY A 158 2.17 -12.61 3.02
N SER A 159 1.57 -11.99 1.98
CA SER A 159 2.35 -11.42 0.88
C SER A 159 3.25 -10.28 1.35
N SER A 160 2.81 -9.42 2.26
CA SER A 160 3.63 -8.32 2.79
C SER A 160 4.84 -8.83 3.60
N VAL A 161 4.65 -9.87 4.43
CA VAL A 161 5.77 -10.51 5.15
C VAL A 161 6.76 -11.15 4.18
N ALA A 162 6.26 -11.89 3.17
CA ALA A 162 7.11 -12.50 2.15
C ALA A 162 7.90 -11.45 1.36
N SER A 163 7.24 -10.36 0.94
CA SER A 163 7.86 -9.24 0.24
C SER A 163 8.93 -8.54 1.09
N ALA A 164 8.65 -8.29 2.37
CA ALA A 164 9.65 -7.73 3.29
C ALA A 164 10.87 -8.64 3.41
N ALA A 165 10.66 -9.95 3.59
CA ALA A 165 11.75 -10.93 3.68
C ALA A 165 12.59 -10.99 2.40
N VAL A 166 11.94 -10.98 1.22
CA VAL A 166 12.63 -10.97 -0.07
C VAL A 166 13.45 -9.69 -0.24
N LEU A 167 12.86 -8.51 -0.03
CA LEU A 167 13.54 -7.23 -0.23
C LEU A 167 14.72 -7.04 0.72
N LEU A 168 14.51 -7.31 2.02
CA LEU A 168 15.57 -7.18 3.04
C LEU A 168 16.64 -8.26 2.87
N GLY A 169 16.26 -9.48 2.51
CA GLY A 169 17.18 -10.56 2.18
C GLY A 169 18.05 -10.23 0.98
N THR A 170 17.47 -9.69 -0.10
CA THR A 170 18.22 -9.21 -1.26
C THR A 170 19.16 -8.06 -0.89
N ALA A 171 18.70 -7.09 -0.09
CA ALA A 171 19.55 -6.01 0.39
C ALA A 171 20.77 -6.54 1.19
N ALA A 172 20.54 -7.51 2.08
CA ALA A 172 21.60 -8.15 2.86
C ALA A 172 22.59 -8.93 1.98
N LEU A 173 22.13 -9.56 0.90
CA LEU A 173 23.03 -10.20 -0.07
C LEU A 173 23.88 -9.16 -0.82
N ILE A 174 23.28 -8.07 -1.30
CA ILE A 174 24.02 -7.00 -1.98
C ILE A 174 25.08 -6.38 -1.06
N SER A 175 24.76 -6.19 0.23
CA SER A 175 25.73 -5.61 1.17
C SER A 175 26.94 -6.51 1.45
N GLN A 176 26.79 -7.84 1.32
CA GLN A 176 27.91 -8.79 1.49
C GLN A 176 28.87 -8.79 0.30
N PHE A 177 28.36 -8.70 -0.92
CA PHE A 177 29.17 -8.78 -2.14
C PHE A 177 29.64 -7.41 -2.66
N GLY A 178 29.13 -6.32 -2.09
CA GLY A 178 29.43 -4.95 -2.48
C GLY A 178 28.65 -4.48 -3.70
N PRO A 179 28.58 -3.16 -3.93
CA PRO A 179 27.85 -2.60 -5.06
C PRO A 179 28.54 -2.98 -6.38
N SER A 180 27.83 -3.71 -7.23
CA SER A 180 28.21 -3.98 -8.61
C SER A 180 27.04 -3.65 -9.53
N ALA A 181 27.32 -3.30 -10.80
CA ALA A 181 26.28 -3.01 -11.77
C ALA A 181 25.29 -4.19 -11.94
N GLY A 182 25.77 -5.43 -11.79
CA GLY A 182 24.92 -6.62 -11.82
C GLY A 182 23.99 -6.70 -10.61
N TYR A 183 24.50 -6.48 -9.40
CA TYR A 183 23.70 -6.50 -8.18
C TYR A 183 22.68 -5.36 -8.11
N GLU A 184 23.05 -4.17 -8.61
CA GLU A 184 22.14 -3.04 -8.76
C GLU A 184 20.95 -3.39 -9.67
N LEU A 185 21.22 -4.01 -10.82
CA LEU A 185 20.18 -4.41 -11.76
C LEU A 185 19.29 -5.53 -11.18
N VAL A 186 19.87 -6.52 -10.51
CA VAL A 186 19.12 -7.59 -9.83
C VAL A 186 18.20 -6.99 -8.76
N GLY A 187 18.73 -6.11 -7.91
CA GLY A 187 17.95 -5.43 -6.89
C GLY A 187 16.78 -4.62 -7.47
N ALA A 188 17.04 -3.89 -8.56
CA ALA A 188 15.99 -3.17 -9.28
C ALA A 188 14.87 -4.09 -9.81
N TRP A 189 15.22 -5.25 -10.38
CA TRP A 189 14.23 -6.22 -10.83
C TRP A 189 13.45 -6.88 -9.70
N VAL A 190 14.08 -7.11 -8.54
CA VAL A 190 13.37 -7.60 -7.34
C VAL A 190 12.30 -6.58 -6.90
N ILE A 191 12.62 -5.29 -6.90
CA ILE A 191 11.65 -4.21 -6.58
C ILE A 191 10.45 -4.29 -7.53
N VAL A 192 10.69 -4.39 -8.85
CA VAL A 192 9.62 -4.51 -9.86
C VAL A 192 8.79 -5.77 -9.66
N ALA A 193 9.44 -6.92 -9.46
CA ALA A 193 8.76 -8.21 -9.29
C ALA A 193 7.84 -8.20 -8.07
N VAL A 194 8.29 -7.63 -6.95
CA VAL A 194 7.48 -7.49 -5.74
C VAL A 194 6.30 -6.55 -5.98
N ALA A 195 6.54 -5.37 -6.57
CA ALA A 195 5.48 -4.39 -6.84
C ALA A 195 4.40 -4.96 -7.78
N LEU A 196 4.81 -5.61 -8.88
CA LEU A 196 3.90 -6.28 -9.81
C LEU A 196 3.15 -7.44 -9.16
N GLY A 197 3.82 -8.24 -8.31
CA GLY A 197 3.17 -9.32 -7.59
C GLY A 197 2.00 -8.82 -6.73
N HIS A 198 2.19 -7.68 -6.06
CA HIS A 198 1.11 -7.04 -5.30
C HIS A 198 0.01 -6.45 -6.20
N ALA A 199 0.35 -5.85 -7.34
CA ALA A 199 -0.65 -5.37 -8.31
C ALA A 199 -1.52 -6.52 -8.85
N VAL A 200 -0.91 -7.65 -9.21
CA VAL A 200 -1.62 -8.86 -9.68
C VAL A 200 -2.51 -9.44 -8.58
N ARG A 201 -1.99 -9.51 -7.34
CA ARG A 201 -2.78 -9.96 -6.18
C ARG A 201 -4.04 -9.10 -5.99
N GLN A 202 -3.91 -7.78 -6.14
CA GLN A 202 -5.05 -6.86 -5.99
C GLN A 202 -6.05 -6.98 -7.12
N ALA A 203 -5.59 -7.09 -8.37
CA ALA A 203 -6.48 -7.33 -9.50
C ALA A 203 -7.30 -8.63 -9.29
N TYR A 204 -6.65 -9.67 -8.76
CA TYR A 204 -7.33 -10.91 -8.40
C TYR A 204 -8.36 -10.72 -7.27
N GLN A 205 -8.01 -9.99 -6.21
CA GLN A 205 -8.97 -9.68 -5.13
C GLN A 205 -10.18 -8.88 -5.64
N TRP A 206 -9.98 -7.91 -6.53
CA TRP A 206 -11.07 -7.17 -7.17
C TRP A 206 -11.99 -8.09 -7.97
N GLY A 207 -11.44 -8.96 -8.81
CA GLY A 207 -12.24 -9.92 -9.57
C GLY A 207 -13.05 -10.87 -8.68
N LEU A 208 -12.53 -11.25 -7.51
CA LEU A 208 -13.28 -12.01 -6.53
C LEU A 208 -14.45 -11.23 -5.92
N VAL A 209 -14.25 -9.94 -5.61
CA VAL A 209 -15.32 -9.08 -5.09
C VAL A 209 -16.42 -8.92 -6.13
N GLU A 210 -16.08 -8.56 -7.36
CA GLU A 210 -17.04 -8.34 -8.45
C GLU A 210 -17.87 -9.58 -8.73
N LYS A 211 -17.21 -10.74 -8.86
CA LYS A 211 -17.90 -12.02 -9.07
C LYS A 211 -18.92 -12.30 -7.96
N ARG A 212 -18.54 -12.06 -6.71
CA ARG A 212 -19.43 -12.32 -5.57
C ARG A 212 -20.61 -11.36 -5.50
N LEU A 213 -20.40 -10.08 -5.85
CA LEU A 213 -21.49 -9.11 -5.92
C LEU A 213 -22.50 -9.48 -7.02
N ALA A 214 -22.03 -10.00 -8.16
CA ALA A 214 -22.90 -10.51 -9.22
C ALA A 214 -23.74 -11.70 -8.72
N ASP A 215 -23.10 -12.71 -8.09
CA ASP A 215 -23.79 -13.89 -7.53
C ASP A 215 -24.91 -13.50 -6.53
N MET A 216 -24.72 -12.42 -5.76
CA MET A 216 -25.71 -11.94 -4.78
C MET A 216 -26.88 -11.18 -5.40
N SER A 217 -26.71 -10.59 -6.58
CA SER A 217 -27.77 -9.85 -7.27
C SER A 217 -28.76 -10.75 -8.00
N GLU A 218 -28.37 -12.00 -8.25
CA GLU A 218 -29.17 -13.01 -8.94
C GLU A 218 -29.96 -13.93 -7.98
N ALA A 219 -29.70 -13.87 -6.68
CA ALA A 219 -30.32 -14.68 -5.63
C ALA A 219 -31.50 -13.96 -4.95
#